data_AF-A0A2U3LI99-F1
#
_entry.id   AF-A0A2U3LI99-F1
#
_cell.length_a   1.000
_cell.length_b   1.000
_cell.length_c   1.000
_cell.angle_alpha   90.00
_cell.angle_beta   90.00
_cell.angle_gamma   90.00
#
_symmetry.space_group_name_H-M   'P 1'
#
loop_
_entity.id
_entity.type
_entity.pdbx_description
1 polymer ?
#
loop_
_entity_poly.entity_id
_entity_poly.type
_entity_poly.pdbx_seq_one_letter_code
_entity_poly.pdbx_strand_id
1 'polypeptide(L)'
;MTINKPIFDNRTDTDEKIQPTSEELEAFLANVGKEGGEEQPIDGLSVYRQLLKDADGFEQRQASDEASPDIRQRILFGVLDHTQVLNSVLQSEVELYAYHLHRLESLDFKNPSVFIKSAEHEMSRLNTKKINDVMRMKRLQEMIAERKKVLVVLKKQWLEIIPELRRIALYVRENLSRIEKLCEASVVILAEAGIGRTKEKQLIEDIHNYFRDLLKRALQQGKITRENLEKARDGIETITMELSSLISEDGDALTKLYETIHDNVKTVSQDIAIALADVESKKSGTVHENLKLFKRLEQVLMLLLSGCRLEIKLATTDKSTPHDNLLNSKRMEMIEYLFEQVKKERRARSDRRAQTDRRKANDPNYRGPERRRGGDRRSEKGRRS
;
A
#
# COMPACT_ATOMS: atom_id res chain seq x y z
N MET A 1 -17.34 -7.25 -14.23
CA MET A 1 -16.18 -7.75 -13.47
C MET A 1 -16.41 -7.37 -12.02
N THR A 2 -17.07 -8.28 -11.33
CA THR A 2 -17.16 -8.30 -9.86
C THR A 2 -15.78 -8.54 -9.28
N ILE A 3 -15.56 -8.01 -8.08
CA ILE A 3 -15.02 -8.68 -6.89
C ILE A 3 -14.58 -7.55 -5.95
N ASN A 4 -14.81 -7.72 -4.65
CA ASN A 4 -14.03 -7.11 -3.57
C ASN A 4 -12.55 -7.49 -3.78
N LYS A 5 -11.92 -7.00 -4.86
CA LYS A 5 -10.55 -7.38 -5.16
C LYS A 5 -9.70 -6.78 -4.05
N PRO A 6 -8.82 -7.58 -3.43
CA PRO A 6 -7.83 -7.00 -2.56
C PRO A 6 -7.12 -5.90 -3.34
N ILE A 7 -6.79 -4.81 -2.66
CA ILE A 7 -6.10 -3.69 -3.31
C ILE A 7 -4.84 -4.23 -3.98
N PHE A 8 -4.10 -5.04 -3.23
CA PHE A 8 -2.97 -5.84 -3.69
C PHE A 8 -3.46 -7.23 -4.13
N ASP A 9 -3.52 -7.45 -5.45
CA ASP A 9 -3.68 -8.78 -6.04
C ASP A 9 -2.29 -9.37 -6.36
N ASN A 10 -2.16 -10.70 -6.46
CA ASN A 10 -0.91 -11.30 -6.94
C ASN A 10 -0.55 -10.76 -8.33
N ARG A 11 0.72 -10.39 -8.53
CA ARG A 11 1.24 -10.03 -9.85
C ARG A 11 1.18 -11.28 -10.75
N THR A 12 0.37 -11.23 -11.82
CA THR A 12 0.16 -12.38 -12.72
C THR A 12 1.29 -12.62 -13.71
N ASP A 13 2.19 -11.63 -13.86
CA ASP A 13 3.19 -11.60 -14.92
C ASP A 13 4.62 -11.56 -14.34
N THR A 14 4.87 -12.22 -13.21
CA THR A 14 6.22 -12.40 -12.65
C THR A 14 6.95 -13.51 -13.39
N ASP A 15 8.20 -13.25 -13.79
CA ASP A 15 9.06 -14.30 -14.34
C ASP A 15 9.72 -15.06 -13.18
N GLU A 16 9.24 -16.27 -12.91
CA GLU A 16 9.71 -17.13 -11.83
C GLU A 16 11.22 -17.39 -11.89
N LYS A 17 11.85 -17.28 -13.07
CA LYS A 17 13.29 -17.57 -13.26
C LYS A 17 14.20 -16.52 -12.64
N ILE A 18 13.69 -15.31 -12.41
CA ILE A 18 14.49 -14.21 -11.85
C ILE A 18 14.14 -13.89 -10.41
N GLN A 19 13.06 -14.45 -9.89
CA GLN A 19 12.65 -14.25 -8.50
C GLN A 19 13.70 -14.84 -7.55
N PRO A 20 14.07 -14.12 -6.48
CA PRO A 20 14.88 -14.72 -5.43
C PRO A 20 14.12 -15.85 -4.74
N THR A 21 14.86 -16.82 -4.25
CA THR A 21 14.34 -17.72 -3.21
C THR A 21 14.10 -16.95 -1.91
N SER A 22 13.27 -17.47 -1.00
CA SER A 22 13.05 -16.85 0.33
C SER A 22 14.38 -16.66 1.06
N GLU A 23 15.25 -17.67 1.02
CA GLU A 23 16.57 -17.64 1.65
C GLU A 23 17.49 -16.56 1.06
N GLU A 24 17.49 -16.39 -0.26
CA GLU A 24 18.27 -15.34 -0.94
C GLU A 24 17.79 -13.93 -0.55
N LEU A 25 16.47 -13.72 -0.53
CA LEU A 25 15.88 -12.44 -0.16
C LEU A 25 16.14 -12.12 1.31
N GLU A 26 15.96 -13.08 2.22
CA GLU A 26 16.25 -12.92 3.64
C GLU A 26 17.73 -12.62 3.89
N ALA A 27 18.64 -13.34 3.23
CA ALA A 27 20.07 -13.09 3.32
C ALA A 27 20.45 -11.69 2.81
N PHE A 28 19.84 -11.23 1.71
CA PHE A 28 19.99 -9.87 1.22
C PHE A 28 19.52 -8.85 2.27
N LEU A 29 18.29 -8.97 2.75
CA LEU A 29 17.70 -8.05 3.71
C LEU A 29 18.47 -8.00 5.05
N ALA A 30 19.08 -9.11 5.47
CA ALA A 30 19.92 -9.18 6.66
C ALA A 30 21.29 -8.47 6.49
N ASN A 31 21.75 -8.30 5.24
CA ASN A 31 23.02 -7.65 4.91
C ASN A 31 22.87 -6.16 4.58
N VAL A 32 21.67 -5.72 4.15
CA VAL A 32 21.32 -4.33 3.77
C VAL A 32 21.35 -3.32 4.95
N GLY A 33 21.91 -3.69 6.10
CA GLY A 33 22.02 -2.78 7.26
C GLY A 33 23.21 -3.03 8.18
N LYS A 34 24.22 -3.80 7.77
CA LYS A 34 25.43 -4.06 8.59
C LYS A 34 26.57 -3.12 8.22
N GLU A 35 27.21 -2.57 9.25
CA GLU A 35 28.23 -1.51 9.24
C GLU A 35 29.39 -1.76 8.27
N GLY A 36 29.71 -0.75 7.44
CA GLY A 36 30.93 -0.69 6.63
C GLY A 36 30.75 -0.23 5.18
N GLY A 37 29.53 -0.24 4.64
CA GLY A 37 29.20 0.40 3.37
C GLY A 37 28.69 1.83 3.61
N GLU A 38 29.09 2.79 2.78
CA GLU A 38 28.62 4.20 2.83
C GLU A 38 27.10 4.39 2.59
N GLU A 39 26.33 3.31 2.43
CA GLU A 39 24.87 3.36 2.28
C GLU A 39 24.22 3.00 3.63
N GLN A 40 23.78 4.02 4.36
CA GLN A 40 23.04 3.87 5.62
C GLN A 40 21.81 2.97 5.43
N PRO A 41 21.42 2.20 6.47
CA PRO A 41 20.27 1.33 6.40
C PRO A 41 19.02 2.10 5.96
N ILE A 42 18.22 1.41 5.16
CA ILE A 42 16.92 1.84 4.68
C ILE A 42 15.96 2.01 5.87
N ASP A 43 16.04 3.14 6.59
CA ASP A 43 15.27 3.44 7.82
C ASP A 43 13.76 3.17 7.63
N GLY A 44 13.22 3.54 6.46
CA GLY A 44 11.81 3.38 6.12
C GLY A 44 11.29 1.93 6.17
N LEU A 45 12.07 0.92 5.78
CA LEU A 45 11.62 -0.49 5.77
C LEU A 45 11.49 -1.02 7.20
N SER A 46 12.41 -0.65 8.08
CA SER A 46 12.39 -1.07 9.48
C SER A 46 11.21 -0.47 10.24
N VAL A 47 10.94 0.82 10.03
CA VAL A 47 9.79 1.54 10.57
C VAL A 47 8.49 0.91 10.08
N TYR A 48 8.39 0.63 8.78
CA TYR A 48 7.20 0.01 8.19
C TYR A 48 6.94 -1.41 8.73
N ARG A 49 7.99 -2.23 8.87
CA ARG A 49 7.89 -3.56 9.51
C ARG A 49 7.41 -3.47 10.96
N GLN A 50 7.89 -2.48 11.71
CA GLN A 50 7.44 -2.28 13.08
C GLN A 50 5.96 -1.90 13.12
N LEU A 51 5.52 -0.99 12.25
CA LEU A 51 4.11 -0.63 12.13
C LEU A 51 3.23 -1.84 11.77
N LEU A 52 3.67 -2.70 10.85
CA LEU A 52 2.98 -3.96 10.52
C LEU A 52 2.82 -4.86 11.75
N LYS A 53 3.89 -5.06 12.52
CA LYS A 53 3.84 -5.84 13.76
C LYS A 53 2.89 -5.22 14.80
N ASP A 54 2.90 -3.89 14.92
CA ASP A 54 2.03 -3.18 15.85
C ASP A 54 0.55 -3.32 15.45
N ALA A 55 0.26 -3.31 14.14
CA ALA A 55 -1.08 -3.54 13.60
C ALA A 55 -1.54 -5.00 13.83
N ASP A 56 -0.69 -5.99 13.51
CA ASP A 56 -0.99 -7.40 13.77
C ASP A 56 -1.23 -7.66 15.26
N GLY A 57 -0.40 -7.07 16.13
CA GLY A 57 -0.57 -7.16 17.58
C GLY A 57 -1.82 -6.45 18.10
N PHE A 58 -2.29 -5.40 17.42
CA PHE A 58 -3.58 -4.79 17.71
C PHE A 58 -4.75 -5.72 17.34
N GLU A 59 -4.73 -6.33 16.15
CA GLU A 59 -5.78 -7.27 15.71
C GLU A 59 -5.87 -8.51 16.61
N GLN A 60 -4.72 -9.07 17.02
CA GLN A 60 -4.67 -10.22 17.93
C GLN A 60 -5.26 -9.90 19.31
N ARG A 61 -5.00 -8.70 19.85
CA ARG A 61 -5.60 -8.24 21.12
C ARG A 61 -7.10 -8.02 20.99
N GLN A 62 -7.56 -7.53 19.84
CA GLN A 62 -8.99 -7.37 19.59
C GLN A 62 -9.70 -8.73 19.50
N ALA A 63 -9.05 -9.76 18.94
CA ALA A 63 -9.63 -11.11 18.82
C ALA A 63 -9.68 -11.88 20.14
N SER A 64 -8.79 -11.57 21.09
CA SER A 64 -8.69 -12.25 22.38
C SER A 64 -9.57 -11.64 23.48
N ASP A 65 -10.25 -10.52 23.20
CA ASP A 65 -11.11 -9.78 24.15
C ASP A 65 -10.38 -9.38 25.46
N GLU A 66 -9.04 -9.38 25.43
CA GLU A 66 -8.18 -9.18 26.60
C GLU A 66 -8.12 -7.72 27.07
N ALA A 67 -8.58 -6.76 26.25
CA ALA A 67 -8.70 -5.35 26.64
C ALA A 67 -9.69 -4.58 25.75
N SER A 68 -10.41 -3.62 26.35
CA SER A 68 -11.17 -2.64 25.56
C SER A 68 -10.20 -1.79 24.73
N PRO A 69 -10.33 -1.79 23.39
CA PRO A 69 -9.36 -1.11 22.53
C PRO A 69 -9.35 0.39 22.83
N ASP A 70 -8.15 0.97 22.88
CA ASP A 70 -7.99 2.42 22.92
C ASP A 70 -8.60 3.02 21.65
N ILE A 71 -9.46 4.03 21.81
CA ILE A 71 -10.17 4.70 20.71
C ILE A 71 -9.18 5.23 19.67
N ARG A 72 -8.05 5.79 20.12
CA ARG A 72 -6.98 6.27 19.22
C ARG A 72 -6.43 5.14 18.36
N GLN A 73 -6.08 4.02 18.98
CA GLN A 73 -5.58 2.84 18.28
C GLN A 73 -6.64 2.27 17.32
N ARG A 74 -7.90 2.21 17.75
CA ARG A 74 -9.00 1.73 16.91
C ARG A 74 -9.17 2.55 15.65
N ILE A 75 -9.11 3.88 15.76
CA ILE A 75 -9.18 4.78 14.61
C ILE A 75 -7.95 4.58 13.72
N LEU A 76 -6.73 4.60 14.29
CA LEU A 76 -5.50 4.44 13.51
C LEU A 76 -5.48 3.13 12.73
N PHE A 77 -5.51 2.01 13.44
CA PHE A 77 -5.38 0.69 12.83
C PHE A 77 -6.62 0.33 12.01
N GLY A 78 -7.79 0.85 12.36
CA GLY A 78 -8.99 0.70 11.54
C GLY A 78 -8.89 1.38 10.17
N VAL A 79 -8.29 2.58 10.10
CA VAL A 79 -8.02 3.26 8.82
C VAL A 79 -6.92 2.53 8.05
N LEU A 80 -5.85 2.09 8.73
CA LEU A 80 -4.77 1.33 8.10
C LEU A 80 -5.27 0.00 7.50
N ASP A 81 -6.08 -0.76 8.24
CA ASP A 81 -6.77 -1.96 7.75
C ASP A 81 -7.65 -1.62 6.55
N HIS A 82 -8.52 -0.61 6.68
CA HIS A 82 -9.45 -0.29 5.61
C HIS A 82 -8.73 0.13 4.32
N THR A 83 -7.70 0.98 4.44
CA THR A 83 -6.94 1.51 3.31
C THR A 83 -5.95 0.52 2.73
N GLN A 84 -5.51 -0.46 3.52
CA GLN A 84 -4.44 -1.39 3.16
C GLN A 84 -3.12 -0.69 2.80
N VAL A 85 -2.90 0.56 3.25
CA VAL A 85 -1.62 1.27 3.02
C VAL A 85 -0.48 0.61 3.80
N LEU A 86 -0.82 -0.07 4.90
CA LEU A 86 0.06 -0.94 5.67
C LEU A 86 -0.27 -2.39 5.28
N ASN A 87 0.52 -2.98 4.38
CA ASN A 87 0.27 -4.29 3.81
C ASN A 87 1.59 -5.04 3.54
N SER A 88 1.65 -6.32 3.93
CA SER A 88 2.84 -7.16 3.78
C SER A 88 3.22 -7.42 2.31
N VAL A 89 2.25 -7.41 1.39
CA VAL A 89 2.51 -7.51 -0.06
C VAL A 89 3.23 -6.26 -0.55
N LEU A 90 2.79 -5.06 -0.13
CA LEU A 90 3.48 -3.82 -0.49
C LEU A 90 4.93 -3.83 0.01
N GLN A 91 5.15 -4.23 1.26
CA GLN A 91 6.50 -4.40 1.81
C GLN A 91 7.34 -5.35 0.94
N SER A 92 6.79 -6.54 0.63
CA SER A 92 7.48 -7.57 -0.14
C SER A 92 7.87 -7.07 -1.54
N GLU A 93 7.01 -6.30 -2.20
CA GLU A 93 7.31 -5.72 -3.51
C GLU A 93 8.43 -4.67 -3.46
N VAL A 94 8.46 -3.83 -2.41
CA VAL A 94 9.57 -2.87 -2.22
C VAL A 94 10.88 -3.61 -1.92
N GLU A 95 10.83 -4.68 -1.13
CA GLU A 95 12.00 -5.52 -0.84
C GLU A 95 12.52 -6.23 -2.09
N LEU A 96 11.62 -6.79 -2.92
CA LEU A 96 11.96 -7.37 -4.22
C LEU A 96 12.55 -6.32 -5.16
N TYR A 97 12.03 -5.09 -5.14
CA TYR A 97 12.59 -3.98 -5.91
C TYR A 97 14.04 -3.73 -5.53
N ALA A 98 14.31 -3.56 -4.23
CA ALA A 98 15.65 -3.32 -3.69
C ALA A 98 16.60 -4.46 -4.03
N TYR A 99 16.15 -5.71 -3.90
CA TYR A 99 16.94 -6.89 -4.28
C TYR A 99 17.32 -6.88 -5.76
N HIS A 100 16.36 -6.66 -6.65
CA HIS A 100 16.62 -6.62 -8.09
C HIS A 100 17.52 -5.46 -8.50
N LEU A 101 17.39 -4.31 -7.82
CA LEU A 101 18.26 -3.16 -8.04
C LEU A 101 19.69 -3.47 -7.60
N HIS A 102 19.88 -4.06 -6.42
CA HIS A 102 21.19 -4.51 -5.96
C HIS A 102 21.82 -5.52 -6.94
N ARG A 103 21.02 -6.48 -7.43
CA ARG A 103 21.48 -7.42 -8.46
C ARG A 103 21.88 -6.71 -9.75
N LEU A 104 21.14 -5.68 -10.18
CA LEU A 104 21.49 -4.84 -11.33
C LEU A 104 22.84 -4.12 -11.13
N GLU A 105 23.09 -3.61 -9.92
CA GLU A 105 24.33 -2.94 -9.53
C GLU A 105 25.54 -3.86 -9.52
N SER A 106 25.33 -5.11 -9.13
CA SER A 106 26.38 -6.13 -9.09
C SER A 106 26.89 -6.55 -10.48
N LEU A 107 26.20 -6.16 -11.56
CA LEU A 107 26.60 -6.52 -12.93
C LEU A 107 27.84 -5.71 -13.38
N ASP A 108 29.01 -6.32 -13.27
CA ASP A 108 30.28 -5.72 -13.68
C ASP A 108 30.53 -5.87 -15.19
N PHE A 109 30.05 -4.90 -15.97
CA PHE A 109 30.40 -4.77 -17.39
C PHE A 109 31.80 -4.19 -17.63
N LYS A 110 32.39 -3.51 -16.63
CA LYS A 110 33.61 -2.73 -16.80
C LYS A 110 34.82 -3.64 -16.87
N ASN A 111 34.97 -4.56 -15.93
CA ASN A 111 36.11 -5.48 -15.87
C ASN A 111 36.29 -6.33 -17.15
N PRO A 112 35.28 -7.08 -17.63
CA PRO A 112 35.42 -7.83 -18.88
C PRO A 112 35.70 -6.92 -20.08
N SER A 113 35.10 -5.72 -20.15
CA SER A 113 35.34 -4.78 -21.25
C SER A 113 36.75 -4.20 -21.25
N VAL A 114 37.29 -3.83 -20.09
CA VAL A 114 38.66 -3.32 -19.93
C VAL A 114 39.66 -4.41 -20.27
N PHE A 115 39.43 -5.64 -19.79
CA PHE A 115 40.28 -6.77 -20.14
C PHE A 115 40.34 -6.99 -21.66
N ILE A 116 39.19 -7.04 -22.33
CA ILE A 116 39.14 -7.25 -23.79
C ILE A 116 39.94 -6.16 -24.52
N LYS A 117 39.72 -4.88 -24.19
CA LYS A 117 40.46 -3.77 -24.80
C LYS A 117 41.97 -3.88 -24.55
N SER A 118 42.38 -4.23 -23.34
CA SER A 118 43.80 -4.40 -22.99
C SER A 118 44.43 -5.57 -23.75
N ALA A 119 43.72 -6.70 -23.84
CA ALA A 119 44.19 -7.90 -24.55
C ALA A 119 44.27 -7.67 -26.07
N GLU A 120 43.28 -6.98 -26.66
CA GLU A 120 43.29 -6.61 -28.09
C GLU A 120 44.47 -5.67 -28.41
N HIS A 121 44.75 -4.70 -27.54
CA HIS A 121 45.91 -3.82 -27.67
C HIS A 121 47.24 -4.58 -27.54
N GLU A 122 47.34 -5.52 -26.61
CA GLU A 122 48.52 -6.37 -26.46
C GLU A 122 48.74 -7.25 -27.69
N MET A 123 47.69 -7.88 -28.21
CA MET A 123 47.76 -8.68 -29.44
C MET A 123 48.26 -7.89 -30.65
N SER A 124 47.90 -6.60 -30.75
CA SER A 124 48.36 -5.73 -31.84
C SER A 124 49.88 -5.48 -31.85
N ARG A 125 50.54 -5.71 -30.70
CA ARG A 125 51.99 -5.52 -30.51
C ARG A 125 52.80 -6.79 -30.71
N LEU A 126 52.17 -7.96 -30.80
CA LEU A 126 52.84 -9.25 -30.92
C LEU A 126 53.27 -9.54 -32.36
N ASN A 127 54.41 -10.22 -32.54
CA ASN A 127 54.95 -10.52 -33.86
C ASN A 127 54.52 -11.93 -34.33
N THR A 128 53.73 -12.00 -35.40
CA THR A 128 53.22 -13.27 -35.96
C THR A 128 54.30 -14.21 -36.50
N LYS A 129 55.54 -13.74 -36.66
CA LYS A 129 56.68 -14.58 -37.10
C LYS A 129 57.36 -15.33 -35.94
N LYS A 130 57.11 -14.95 -34.69
CA LYS A 130 57.68 -15.61 -33.50
C LYS A 130 56.70 -16.64 -32.97
N ILE A 131 57.11 -17.91 -32.89
CA ILE A 131 56.26 -19.01 -32.41
C ILE A 131 55.67 -18.71 -31.02
N ASN A 132 56.47 -18.17 -30.09
CA ASN A 132 56.01 -17.80 -28.75
C ASN A 132 54.91 -16.72 -28.76
N ASP A 133 55.04 -15.73 -29.65
CA ASP A 133 54.06 -14.65 -29.80
C ASP A 133 52.76 -15.19 -30.41
N VAL A 134 52.84 -16.12 -31.37
CA VAL A 134 51.68 -16.83 -31.93
C VAL A 134 50.94 -17.62 -30.86
N MET A 135 51.66 -18.34 -29.99
CA MET A 135 51.04 -19.06 -28.86
C MET A 135 50.36 -18.09 -27.88
N ARG A 136 51.01 -16.97 -27.56
CA ARG A 136 50.43 -15.93 -26.68
C ARG A 136 49.18 -15.29 -27.30
N MET A 137 49.19 -14.99 -28.60
CA MET A 137 48.02 -14.49 -29.32
C MET A 137 46.85 -15.46 -29.23
N LYS A 138 47.09 -16.76 -29.45
CA LYS A 138 46.04 -17.79 -29.34
C LYS A 138 45.43 -17.82 -27.94
N ARG A 139 46.26 -17.79 -26.89
CA ARG A 139 45.79 -17.74 -25.50
C ARG A 139 44.96 -16.49 -25.20
N LEU A 140 45.40 -15.31 -25.67
CA LEU A 140 44.65 -14.06 -25.49
C LEU A 140 43.31 -14.11 -26.23
N GLN A 141 43.24 -14.70 -27.42
CA GLN A 141 41.99 -14.90 -28.16
C GLN A 141 41.00 -15.79 -27.39
N GLU A 142 41.48 -16.88 -26.80
CA GLU A 142 40.66 -17.78 -25.96
C GLU A 142 40.09 -17.03 -24.74
N MET A 143 40.92 -16.25 -24.04
CA MET A 143 40.48 -15.42 -22.90
C MET A 143 39.50 -14.32 -23.32
N ILE A 144 39.72 -13.65 -24.47
CA ILE A 144 38.79 -12.66 -25.02
C ILE A 144 37.45 -13.32 -25.34
N ALA A 145 37.45 -14.51 -25.95
CA ALA A 145 36.23 -15.24 -26.27
C ALA A 145 35.44 -15.60 -25.00
N GLU A 146 36.12 -16.02 -23.93
CA GLU A 146 35.51 -16.29 -22.63
C GLU A 146 34.89 -15.03 -22.01
N ARG A 147 35.61 -13.90 -22.00
CA ARG A 147 35.07 -12.62 -21.50
C ARG A 147 33.92 -12.08 -22.35
N LYS A 148 33.93 -12.30 -23.66
CA LYS A 148 32.79 -11.99 -24.54
C LYS A 148 31.56 -12.82 -24.18
N LYS A 149 31.71 -14.11 -23.84
CA LYS A 149 30.60 -14.93 -23.32
C LYS A 149 30.06 -14.38 -22.00
N VAL A 150 30.92 -13.97 -21.08
CA VAL A 150 30.50 -13.31 -19.82
C VAL A 150 29.67 -12.05 -20.11
N LEU A 151 30.12 -11.18 -21.02
CA LEU A 151 29.36 -9.98 -21.41
C LEU A 151 27.96 -10.31 -21.98
N VAL A 152 27.83 -11.41 -22.75
CA VAL A 152 26.53 -11.86 -23.25
C VAL A 152 25.61 -12.27 -22.10
N VAL A 153 26.13 -13.01 -21.12
CA VAL A 153 25.36 -13.42 -19.92
C VAL A 153 24.94 -12.20 -19.10
N LEU A 154 25.85 -11.27 -18.82
CA LEU A 154 25.55 -10.03 -18.08
C LEU A 154 24.48 -9.20 -18.82
N LYS A 155 24.59 -9.08 -20.14
CA LYS A 155 23.59 -8.35 -20.96
C LYS A 155 22.23 -9.04 -20.91
N LYS A 156 22.19 -10.37 -20.91
CA LYS A 156 20.94 -11.12 -20.76
C LYS A 156 20.29 -10.83 -19.40
N GLN A 157 21.06 -10.93 -18.30
CA GLN A 157 20.56 -10.62 -16.95
C GLN A 157 20.05 -9.18 -16.84
N TRP A 158 20.78 -8.21 -17.40
CA TRP A 158 20.36 -6.82 -17.48
C TRP A 158 19.00 -6.65 -18.17
N LEU A 159 18.80 -7.32 -19.31
CA LEU A 159 17.55 -7.28 -20.06
C LEU A 159 16.38 -7.99 -19.37
N GLU A 160 16.64 -8.89 -18.43
CA GLU A 160 15.63 -9.56 -17.61
C GLU A 160 15.25 -8.73 -16.36
N ILE A 161 16.24 -8.11 -15.71
CA ILE A 161 16.04 -7.35 -14.46
C ILE A 161 15.33 -6.00 -14.71
N ILE A 162 15.69 -5.28 -15.77
CA ILE A 162 15.09 -3.95 -16.06
C ILE A 162 13.55 -4.02 -16.18
N PRO A 163 12.98 -4.93 -17.00
CA PRO A 163 11.53 -5.06 -17.08
C PRO A 163 10.90 -5.39 -15.72
N GLU A 164 11.56 -6.19 -14.89
CA GLU A 164 11.07 -6.56 -13.57
C GLU A 164 10.97 -5.37 -12.62
N LEU A 165 12.02 -4.56 -12.51
CA LEU A 165 12.00 -3.32 -11.73
C LEU A 165 10.86 -2.39 -12.17
N ARG A 166 10.63 -2.27 -13.49
CA ARG A 166 9.53 -1.46 -14.03
C ARG A 166 8.17 -2.05 -13.69
N ARG A 167 8.01 -3.38 -13.77
CA ARG A 167 6.77 -4.07 -13.40
C ARG A 167 6.43 -3.87 -11.93
N ILE A 168 7.40 -4.00 -11.03
CA ILE A 168 7.21 -3.74 -9.59
C ILE A 168 6.75 -2.29 -9.36
N ALA A 169 7.47 -1.31 -9.89
CA ALA A 169 7.13 0.10 -9.72
C ALA A 169 5.74 0.44 -10.28
N LEU A 170 5.38 -0.11 -11.45
CA LEU A 170 4.04 0.04 -12.03
C LEU A 170 2.95 -0.58 -11.14
N TYR A 171 3.21 -1.78 -10.63
CA TYR A 171 2.30 -2.48 -9.74
C TYR A 171 2.04 -1.66 -8.46
N VAL A 172 3.11 -1.20 -7.80
CA VAL A 172 3.00 -0.34 -6.60
C VAL A 172 2.18 0.91 -6.92
N ARG A 173 2.51 1.65 -7.98
CA ARG A 173 1.77 2.85 -8.40
C ARG A 173 0.29 2.59 -8.64
N GLU A 174 -0.05 1.50 -9.31
CA GLU A 174 -1.45 1.16 -9.59
C GLU A 174 -2.23 0.86 -8.31
N ASN A 175 -1.61 0.19 -7.34
CA ASN A 175 -2.22 -0.04 -6.03
C ASN A 175 -2.36 1.25 -5.23
N LEU A 176 -1.35 2.13 -5.26
CA LEU A 176 -1.46 3.47 -4.67
C LEU A 176 -2.64 4.25 -5.26
N SER A 177 -2.86 4.24 -6.58
CA SER A 177 -4.03 4.90 -7.18
C SER A 177 -5.38 4.29 -6.73
N ARG A 178 -5.41 3.00 -6.36
CA ARG A 178 -6.62 2.38 -5.77
C ARG A 178 -6.83 2.86 -4.33
N ILE A 179 -5.77 2.99 -3.55
CA ILE A 179 -5.80 3.52 -2.18
C ILE A 179 -6.24 4.98 -2.19
N GLU A 180 -5.66 5.82 -3.08
CA GLU A 180 -6.05 7.22 -3.28
C GLU A 180 -7.57 7.36 -3.47
N LYS A 181 -8.15 6.63 -4.44
CA LYS A 181 -9.59 6.66 -4.73
C LYS A 181 -10.45 6.15 -3.58
N LEU A 182 -9.94 5.20 -2.79
CA LEU A 182 -10.63 4.70 -1.60
C LEU A 182 -10.67 5.78 -0.52
N CYS A 183 -9.55 6.46 -0.28
CA CYS A 183 -9.49 7.56 0.67
C CYS A 183 -10.41 8.72 0.25
N GLU A 184 -10.38 9.13 -1.03
CA GLU A 184 -11.30 10.14 -1.55
C GLU A 184 -12.77 9.77 -1.29
N ALA A 185 -13.15 8.52 -1.58
CA ALA A 185 -14.51 8.05 -1.34
C ALA A 185 -14.85 8.05 0.16
N SER A 186 -13.91 7.65 1.01
CA SER A 186 -14.10 7.60 2.47
C SER A 186 -14.27 8.99 3.05
N VAL A 187 -13.48 9.98 2.61
CA VAL A 187 -13.62 11.39 3.02
C VAL A 187 -14.99 11.94 2.64
N VAL A 188 -15.45 11.69 1.40
CA VAL A 188 -16.78 12.14 0.95
C VAL A 188 -17.88 11.55 1.83
N ILE A 189 -17.83 10.25 2.14
CA ILE A 189 -18.79 9.58 3.03
C ILE A 189 -18.76 10.23 4.41
N LEU A 190 -17.59 10.37 5.03
CA LEU A 190 -17.47 10.94 6.38
C LEU A 190 -17.96 12.40 6.45
N ALA A 191 -17.77 13.17 5.37
CA ALA A 191 -18.26 14.55 5.27
C ALA A 191 -19.79 14.65 5.06
N GLU A 192 -20.49 13.57 4.72
CA GLU A 192 -21.95 13.60 4.58
C GLU A 192 -22.62 13.82 5.94
N ALA A 193 -23.17 15.03 6.13
CA ALA A 193 -23.76 15.51 7.38
C ALA A 193 -24.86 14.62 7.99
N GLY A 194 -25.38 13.63 7.27
CA GLY A 194 -26.40 12.69 7.74
C GLY A 194 -25.87 11.39 8.34
N ILE A 195 -24.63 10.99 8.04
CA ILE A 195 -24.15 9.65 8.37
C ILE A 195 -24.06 9.45 9.88
N GLY A 196 -23.36 10.35 10.59
CA GLY A 196 -23.21 10.27 12.04
C GLY A 196 -24.50 10.59 12.81
N ARG A 197 -25.29 11.57 12.35
CA ARG A 197 -26.43 12.13 13.12
C ARG A 197 -27.50 11.10 13.47
N THR A 198 -27.74 10.12 12.60
CA THR A 198 -28.76 9.09 12.87
C THR A 198 -28.31 8.16 13.99
N LYS A 199 -27.06 7.69 13.93
CA LYS A 199 -26.47 6.83 14.96
C LYS A 199 -26.26 7.62 16.27
N GLU A 200 -25.88 8.90 16.20
CA GLU A 200 -25.73 9.76 17.37
C GLU A 200 -27.03 9.89 18.16
N LYS A 201 -28.15 10.17 17.47
CA LYS A 201 -29.48 10.21 18.10
C LYS A 201 -29.84 8.89 18.77
N GLN A 202 -29.50 7.76 18.14
CA GLN A 202 -29.70 6.44 18.73
C GLN A 202 -28.86 6.27 20.01
N LEU A 203 -27.59 6.65 19.99
CA LEU A 203 -26.70 6.54 21.16
C LEU A 203 -27.15 7.44 22.32
N ILE A 204 -27.67 8.63 22.02
CA ILE A 204 -28.27 9.53 23.01
C ILE A 204 -29.49 8.87 23.66
N GLU A 205 -30.37 8.25 22.87
CA GLU A 205 -31.53 7.52 23.42
C GLU A 205 -31.09 6.32 24.28
N ASP A 206 -30.02 5.62 23.89
CA ASP A 206 -29.45 4.54 24.71
C ASP A 206 -28.96 5.05 26.08
N ILE A 207 -28.35 6.24 26.13
CA ILE A 207 -27.94 6.89 27.39
C ILE A 207 -29.18 7.22 28.24
N HIS A 208 -30.23 7.79 27.64
CA HIS A 208 -31.49 8.04 28.35
C HIS A 208 -32.07 6.75 28.94
N ASN A 209 -32.05 5.66 28.18
CA ASN A 209 -32.52 4.35 28.64
C ASN A 209 -31.68 3.80 29.79
N TYR A 210 -30.35 3.92 29.72
CA TYR A 210 -29.44 3.52 30.78
C TYR A 210 -29.75 4.21 32.12
N PHE A 211 -29.91 5.53 32.14
CA PHE A 211 -30.27 6.28 33.35
C PHE A 211 -31.69 5.97 33.84
N ARG A 212 -32.64 5.77 32.92
CA ARG A 212 -34.00 5.34 33.27
C ARG A 212 -33.98 4.01 34.01
N ASP A 213 -33.17 3.06 33.58
CA ASP A 213 -33.04 1.75 34.21
C ASP A 213 -32.23 1.77 35.51
N LEU A 214 -31.27 2.69 35.65
CA LEU A 214 -30.63 2.97 36.95
C LEU A 214 -31.65 3.50 37.96
N LEU A 215 -32.49 4.45 37.57
CA LEU A 215 -33.53 4.99 38.44
C LEU A 215 -34.55 3.91 38.83
N LYS A 216 -35.02 3.08 37.88
CA LYS A 216 -35.91 1.95 38.20
C LYS A 216 -35.29 0.99 39.22
N ARG A 217 -33.99 0.67 39.09
CA ARG A 217 -33.28 -0.17 40.07
C ARG A 217 -33.19 0.50 41.44
N ALA A 218 -32.91 1.79 41.48
CA ALA A 218 -32.91 2.56 42.73
C ALA A 218 -34.30 2.57 43.40
N LEU A 219 -35.39 2.66 42.61
CA LEU A 219 -36.77 2.57 43.11
C LEU A 219 -37.07 1.21 43.77
N GLN A 220 -36.53 0.13 43.22
CA GLN A 220 -36.70 -1.21 43.78
C GLN A 220 -35.93 -1.39 45.11
N GLN A 221 -34.86 -0.61 45.31
CA GLN A 221 -34.02 -0.66 46.52
C GLN A 221 -34.45 0.34 47.60
N GLY A 222 -35.38 1.25 47.30
CA GLY A 222 -35.88 2.24 48.25
C GLY A 222 -36.58 3.44 47.60
N LYS A 223 -36.78 4.51 48.37
CA LYS A 223 -37.45 5.72 47.89
C LYS A 223 -36.50 6.56 47.02
N ILE A 224 -36.87 6.80 45.76
CA ILE A 224 -36.19 7.81 44.92
C ILE A 224 -36.44 9.20 45.53
N THR A 225 -35.38 9.93 45.80
CA THR A 225 -35.45 11.35 46.20
C THR A 225 -35.50 12.25 44.97
N ARG A 226 -36.00 13.48 45.14
CA ARG A 226 -35.94 14.51 44.10
C ARG A 226 -34.50 14.79 43.65
N GLU A 227 -33.56 14.77 44.60
CA GLU A 227 -32.13 14.94 44.34
C GLU A 227 -31.58 13.86 43.39
N ASN A 228 -32.03 12.60 43.50
CA ASN A 228 -31.62 11.54 42.59
C ASN A 228 -32.10 11.78 41.14
N LEU A 229 -33.30 12.35 40.99
CA LEU A 229 -33.85 12.70 39.66
C LEU A 229 -33.09 13.87 39.04
N GLU A 230 -32.77 14.90 39.83
CA GLU A 230 -31.98 16.05 39.40
C GLU A 230 -30.56 15.61 38.99
N LYS A 231 -29.87 14.80 39.81
CA LYS A 231 -28.55 14.25 39.46
C LYS A 231 -28.57 13.40 38.18
N ALA A 232 -29.60 12.57 37.99
CA ALA A 232 -29.72 11.76 36.78
C ALA A 232 -29.96 12.64 35.54
N ARG A 233 -30.79 13.68 35.66
CA ARG A 233 -31.04 14.64 34.59
C ARG A 233 -29.76 15.38 34.20
N ASP A 234 -29.07 15.96 35.17
CA ASP A 234 -27.83 16.73 34.95
C ASP A 234 -26.73 15.82 34.38
N GLY A 235 -26.66 14.57 34.84
CA GLY A 235 -25.75 13.55 34.31
C GLY A 235 -26.04 13.20 32.85
N ILE A 236 -27.31 13.02 32.48
CA ILE A 236 -27.70 12.80 31.07
C ILE A 236 -27.31 13.99 30.21
N GLU A 237 -27.65 15.22 30.63
CA GLU A 237 -27.36 16.43 29.88
C GLU A 237 -25.85 16.59 29.65
N THR A 238 -25.06 16.39 30.69
CA THR A 238 -23.58 16.45 30.61
C THR A 238 -23.04 15.40 29.64
N ILE A 239 -23.41 14.12 29.83
CA ILE A 239 -22.90 13.00 29.02
C ILE A 239 -23.33 13.13 27.56
N THR A 240 -24.55 13.58 27.28
CA THR A 240 -25.03 13.73 25.89
C THR A 240 -24.33 14.87 25.17
N MET A 241 -24.11 16.02 25.83
CA MET A 241 -23.31 17.11 25.28
C MET A 241 -21.86 16.69 25.02
N GLU A 242 -21.24 16.01 25.98
CA GLU A 242 -19.87 15.53 25.86
C GLU A 242 -19.73 14.47 24.76
N LEU A 243 -20.67 13.53 24.66
CA LEU A 243 -20.70 12.52 23.60
C LEU A 243 -20.79 13.17 22.22
N SER A 244 -21.68 14.15 22.02
CA SER A 244 -21.81 14.86 20.74
C SER A 244 -20.49 15.56 20.35
N SER A 245 -19.82 16.22 21.30
CA SER A 245 -18.51 16.86 21.06
C SER A 245 -17.46 15.82 20.65
N LEU A 246 -17.33 14.74 21.43
CA LEU A 246 -16.34 13.70 21.19
C LEU A 246 -16.57 12.96 19.86
N ILE A 247 -17.83 12.70 19.49
CA ILE A 247 -18.18 12.10 18.20
C ILE A 247 -17.76 12.99 17.04
N SER A 248 -17.96 14.31 17.16
CA SER A 248 -17.54 15.26 16.14
C SER A 248 -16.01 15.23 15.99
N GLU A 249 -15.27 15.29 17.10
CA GLU A 249 -13.81 15.23 17.11
C GLU A 249 -13.27 13.91 16.53
N ASP A 250 -13.89 12.78 16.90
CA ASP A 250 -13.52 11.46 16.40
C ASP A 250 -13.77 11.35 14.88
N GLY A 251 -14.88 11.92 14.40
CA GLY A 251 -15.21 11.99 12.97
C GLY A 251 -14.22 12.86 12.18
N ASP A 252 -13.85 14.02 12.72
CA ASP A 252 -12.86 14.91 12.11
C ASP A 252 -11.45 14.27 12.08
N ALA A 253 -11.06 13.61 13.17
CA ALA A 253 -9.79 12.89 13.24
C ALA A 253 -9.73 11.73 12.23
N LEU A 254 -10.83 10.96 12.11
CA LEU A 254 -10.95 9.89 11.12
C LEU A 254 -10.82 10.44 9.69
N THR A 255 -11.52 11.53 9.40
CA THR A 255 -11.47 12.21 8.09
C THR A 255 -10.05 12.67 7.76
N LYS A 256 -9.40 13.36 8.70
CA LYS A 256 -8.03 13.86 8.56
C LYS A 256 -7.00 12.76 8.31
N LEU A 257 -7.19 11.57 8.88
CA LEU A 257 -6.32 10.43 8.60
C LEU A 257 -6.46 9.93 7.16
N TYR A 258 -7.69 9.81 6.66
CA TYR A 258 -7.90 9.46 5.26
C TYR A 258 -7.30 10.51 4.31
N GLU A 259 -7.43 11.79 4.62
CA GLU A 259 -6.80 12.88 3.86
C GLU A 259 -5.27 12.78 3.89
N THR A 260 -4.69 12.54 5.06
CA THR A 260 -3.22 12.40 5.21
C THR A 260 -2.69 11.22 4.39
N ILE A 261 -3.39 10.07 4.44
CA ILE A 261 -3.02 8.90 3.63
C ILE A 261 -3.22 9.21 2.14
N HIS A 262 -4.34 9.81 1.77
CA HIS A 262 -4.63 10.22 0.39
C HIS A 262 -3.51 11.08 -0.18
N ASP A 263 -3.11 12.15 0.52
CA ASP A 263 -2.12 13.09 0.04
C ASP A 263 -0.75 12.44 -0.11
N ASN A 264 -0.33 11.65 0.89
CA ASN A 264 0.93 10.90 0.82
C ASN A 264 0.95 9.92 -0.37
N VAL A 265 -0.10 9.11 -0.50
CA VAL A 265 -0.23 8.10 -1.57
C VAL A 265 -0.27 8.77 -2.95
N LYS A 266 -0.98 9.90 -3.08
CA LYS A 266 -1.07 10.68 -4.31
C LYS A 266 0.28 11.25 -4.72
N THR A 267 1.00 11.89 -3.79
CA THR A 267 2.34 12.44 -4.05
C THR A 267 3.30 11.34 -4.49
N VAL A 268 3.38 10.24 -3.74
CA VAL A 268 4.26 9.12 -4.10
C VAL A 268 3.87 8.50 -5.44
N SER A 269 2.58 8.30 -5.70
CA SER A 269 2.10 7.74 -6.98
C SER A 269 2.50 8.63 -8.17
N GLN A 270 2.42 9.95 -8.01
CA GLN A 270 2.87 10.92 -9.02
C GLN A 270 4.38 10.87 -9.22
N ASP A 271 5.16 10.80 -8.14
CA ASP A 271 6.62 10.71 -8.21
C ASP A 271 7.08 9.41 -8.90
N ILE A 272 6.42 8.28 -8.61
CA ILE A 272 6.67 7.02 -9.33
C ILE A 272 6.33 7.17 -10.81
N ALA A 273 5.20 7.82 -11.15
CA ALA A 273 4.82 8.04 -12.55
C ALA A 273 5.83 8.90 -13.31
N ILE A 274 6.33 9.98 -12.69
CA ILE A 274 7.37 10.85 -13.26
C ILE A 274 8.66 10.06 -13.46
N ALA A 275 9.11 9.33 -12.44
CA ALA A 275 10.35 8.54 -12.53
C ALA A 275 10.25 7.40 -13.55
N LEU A 276 9.09 6.76 -13.69
CA LEU A 276 8.83 5.78 -14.76
C LEU A 276 8.88 6.43 -16.15
N ALA A 277 8.31 7.62 -16.32
CA ALA A 277 8.38 8.37 -17.59
C ALA A 277 9.83 8.75 -17.95
N ASP A 278 10.65 9.10 -16.96
CA ASP A 278 12.09 9.33 -17.16
C ASP A 278 12.81 8.06 -17.64
N VAL A 279 12.49 6.89 -17.08
CA VAL A 279 13.02 5.59 -17.56
C VAL A 279 12.52 5.29 -18.97
N GLU A 280 11.28 5.63 -19.31
CA GLU A 280 10.71 5.42 -20.65
C GLU A 280 11.39 6.26 -21.73
N SER A 281 11.67 7.53 -21.43
CA SER A 281 12.25 8.49 -22.37
C SER A 281 13.74 8.24 -22.61
N LYS A 282 14.45 7.65 -21.65
CA LYS A 282 15.90 7.41 -21.70
C LYS A 282 16.28 5.96 -22.03
N LYS A 283 15.42 5.22 -22.76
CA LYS A 283 15.64 3.80 -23.13
C LYS A 283 16.99 3.49 -23.81
N SER A 284 17.66 4.48 -24.41
CA SER A 284 18.97 4.34 -25.05
C SER A 284 20.16 4.82 -24.19
N GLY A 285 19.93 5.15 -22.92
CA GLY A 285 20.96 5.60 -21.99
C GLY A 285 22.00 4.51 -21.70
N THR A 286 23.16 4.94 -21.21
CA THR A 286 24.20 4.05 -20.71
C THR A 286 23.71 3.25 -19.50
N VAL A 287 24.36 2.12 -19.21
CA VAL A 287 24.11 1.28 -18.02
C VAL A 287 24.06 2.13 -16.74
N HIS A 288 25.03 3.05 -16.58
CA HIS A 288 25.12 3.90 -15.40
C HIS A 288 23.98 4.93 -15.31
N GLU A 289 23.54 5.50 -16.43
CA GLU A 289 22.41 6.42 -16.45
C GLU A 289 21.10 5.73 -16.09
N ASN A 290 20.85 4.53 -16.64
CA ASN A 290 19.68 3.73 -16.30
C ASN A 290 19.67 3.37 -14.81
N LEU A 291 20.82 2.97 -14.27
CA LEU A 291 20.95 2.64 -12.86
C LEU A 291 20.57 3.82 -11.95
N LYS A 292 20.99 5.04 -12.28
CA LYS A 292 20.60 6.26 -11.52
C LYS A 292 19.09 6.48 -11.51
N LEU A 293 18.39 6.18 -12.62
CA LEU A 293 16.95 6.31 -12.69
C LEU A 293 16.23 5.29 -11.79
N PHE A 294 16.73 4.06 -11.73
CA PHE A 294 16.19 3.03 -10.83
C PHE A 294 16.51 3.30 -9.36
N LYS A 295 17.70 3.82 -9.03
CA LYS A 295 18.00 4.33 -7.66
C LYS A 295 17.03 5.43 -7.23
N ARG A 296 16.66 6.35 -8.14
CA ARG A 296 15.65 7.37 -7.84
C ARG A 296 14.27 6.77 -7.59
N LEU A 297 13.87 5.75 -8.36
CA LEU A 297 12.62 5.02 -8.13
C LEU A 297 12.62 4.30 -6.77
N GLU A 298 13.73 3.66 -6.39
CA GLU A 298 13.89 3.08 -5.06
C GLU A 298 13.68 4.13 -3.96
N GLN A 299 14.33 5.30 -4.08
CA GLN A 299 14.17 6.39 -3.12
C GLN A 299 12.70 6.83 -2.97
N VAL A 300 11.97 6.93 -4.09
CA VAL A 300 10.53 7.27 -4.05
C VAL A 300 9.71 6.16 -3.41
N LEU A 301 9.98 4.89 -3.71
CA LEU A 301 9.34 3.75 -3.05
C LEU A 301 9.65 3.72 -1.56
N MET A 302 10.85 4.17 -1.16
CA MET A 302 11.22 4.27 0.24
C MET A 302 10.51 5.40 0.97
N LEU A 303 10.30 6.54 0.30
CA LEU A 303 9.50 7.65 0.84
C LEU A 303 8.07 7.23 1.17
N LEU A 304 7.48 6.29 0.41
CA LEU A 304 6.18 5.70 0.74
C LEU A 304 6.14 5.11 2.15
N LEU A 305 7.19 4.37 2.49
CA LEU A 305 7.29 3.60 3.73
C LEU A 305 7.65 4.50 4.91
N SER A 306 8.56 5.46 4.72
CA SER A 306 8.96 6.41 5.77
C SER A 306 7.98 7.56 5.97
N GLY A 307 7.24 7.93 4.93
CA GLY A 307 6.30 9.07 4.91
C GLY A 307 4.99 8.80 5.65
N CYS A 308 4.69 7.55 5.98
CA CYS A 308 3.53 7.16 6.78
C CYS A 308 3.71 7.46 8.28
N ARG A 309 4.03 8.71 8.64
CA ARG A 309 4.00 9.19 10.04
C ARG A 309 2.60 9.69 10.36
N LEU A 310 1.74 8.77 10.76
CA LEU A 310 0.35 9.08 11.13
C LEU A 310 0.29 9.44 12.61
N GLU A 311 0.01 10.71 12.91
CA GLU A 311 -0.26 11.16 14.27
C GLU A 311 -1.75 11.40 14.48
N ILE A 312 -2.29 10.85 15.56
CA ILE A 312 -3.68 11.08 15.97
C ILE A 312 -3.69 11.90 17.25
N LYS A 313 -4.34 13.06 17.19
CA LYS A 313 -4.65 13.88 18.35
C LYS A 313 -6.15 13.76 18.63
N LEU A 314 -6.51 13.08 19.72
CA LEU A 314 -7.89 12.96 20.20
C LEU A 314 -8.01 13.44 21.64
N ALA A 315 -9.17 13.94 22.04
CA ALA A 315 -9.49 14.12 23.45
C ALA A 315 -9.46 12.77 24.18
N THR A 316 -8.77 12.76 25.33
CA THR A 316 -8.75 11.62 26.26
C THR A 316 -9.83 11.80 27.29
N THR A 317 -10.63 10.76 27.49
CA THR A 317 -11.49 10.61 28.65
C THR A 317 -10.74 9.80 29.70
N ASP A 318 -10.70 10.28 30.93
CA ASP A 318 -10.08 9.52 32.03
C ASP A 318 -10.92 8.26 32.29
N LYS A 319 -10.32 7.07 32.39
CA LYS A 319 -11.09 5.83 32.64
C LYS A 319 -11.52 5.66 34.11
N SER A 320 -11.72 6.77 34.83
CA SER A 320 -11.83 6.75 36.29
C SER A 320 -13.27 6.63 36.79
N THR A 321 -14.27 7.06 36.00
CA THR A 321 -15.67 7.06 36.43
C THR A 321 -16.56 6.13 35.58
N PRO A 322 -17.71 5.68 36.13
CA PRO A 322 -18.71 4.95 35.37
C PRO A 322 -19.26 5.74 34.16
N HIS A 323 -19.26 7.07 34.22
CA HIS A 323 -19.68 7.93 33.11
C HIS A 323 -18.69 7.84 31.95
N ASP A 324 -17.39 7.86 32.24
CA ASP A 324 -16.34 7.76 31.23
C ASP A 324 -16.38 6.41 30.51
N ASN A 325 -16.70 5.34 31.25
CA ASN A 325 -16.88 4.01 30.66
C ASN A 325 -18.08 3.96 29.71
N LEU A 326 -19.21 4.59 30.09
CA LEU A 326 -20.38 4.70 29.21
C LEU A 326 -20.06 5.52 27.96
N LEU A 327 -19.40 6.67 28.11
CA LEU A 327 -18.96 7.52 27.00
C LEU A 327 -18.04 6.76 26.04
N ASN A 328 -17.02 6.08 26.56
CA ASN A 328 -16.09 5.31 25.74
C ASN A 328 -16.77 4.16 24.99
N SER A 329 -17.71 3.47 25.63
CA SER A 329 -18.52 2.45 24.96
C SER A 329 -19.30 3.05 23.78
N LYS A 330 -19.96 4.19 24.00
CA LYS A 330 -20.79 4.83 22.95
C LYS A 330 -19.95 5.46 21.84
N ARG A 331 -18.77 5.99 22.14
CA ARG A 331 -17.79 6.43 21.14
C ARG A 331 -17.32 5.27 20.26
N MET A 332 -16.98 4.13 20.86
CA MET A 332 -16.59 2.94 20.10
C MET A 332 -17.70 2.46 19.17
N GLU A 333 -18.95 2.41 19.64
CA GLU A 333 -20.10 2.08 18.78
C GLU A 333 -20.26 3.05 17.60
N MET A 334 -20.00 4.35 17.80
CA MET A 334 -20.02 5.33 16.72
C MET A 334 -18.90 5.08 15.71
N ILE A 335 -17.67 4.86 16.18
CA ILE A 335 -16.51 4.61 15.32
C ILE A 335 -16.72 3.35 14.48
N GLU A 336 -17.22 2.28 15.08
CA GLU A 336 -17.55 1.05 14.37
C GLU A 336 -18.61 1.28 13.29
N TYR A 337 -19.66 2.04 13.63
CA TYR A 337 -20.67 2.43 12.67
C TYR A 337 -20.07 3.25 11.51
N LEU A 338 -19.20 4.23 11.76
CA LEU A 338 -18.53 5.00 10.71
C LEU A 338 -17.67 4.10 9.80
N PHE A 339 -16.93 3.16 10.39
CA PHE A 339 -16.17 2.18 9.61
C PHE A 339 -17.07 1.28 8.75
N GLU A 340 -18.23 0.87 9.25
CA GLU A 340 -19.19 0.12 8.44
C GLU A 340 -19.68 0.93 7.24
N GLN A 341 -19.94 2.22 7.41
CA GLN A 341 -20.45 3.07 6.33
C GLN A 341 -19.42 3.22 5.20
N VAL A 342 -18.15 3.52 5.55
CA VAL A 342 -17.09 3.59 4.54
C VAL A 342 -16.82 2.23 3.88
N LYS A 343 -16.93 1.11 4.62
CA LYS A 343 -16.79 -0.25 4.07
C LYS A 343 -17.98 -0.67 3.19
N LYS A 344 -19.21 -0.22 3.48
CA LYS A 344 -20.44 -0.55 2.70
C LYS A 344 -20.42 0.08 1.30
N GLU A 345 -19.99 1.32 1.16
CA GLU A 345 -19.94 2.00 -0.14
C GLU A 345 -18.93 1.33 -1.11
N ARG A 346 -17.83 0.77 -0.57
CA ARG A 346 -16.91 -0.08 -1.36
C ARG A 346 -17.64 -1.24 -2.03
N ARG A 347 -18.60 -1.87 -1.34
CA ARG A 347 -19.41 -2.98 -1.85
C ARG A 347 -20.44 -2.50 -2.88
N ALA A 348 -21.15 -1.40 -2.58
CA ALA A 348 -22.22 -0.88 -3.44
C ALA A 348 -21.72 -0.38 -4.82
N ARG A 349 -20.54 0.23 -4.89
CA ARG A 349 -19.93 0.65 -6.18
C ARG A 349 -19.48 -0.52 -7.04
N SER A 350 -19.07 -1.63 -6.43
CA SER A 350 -18.72 -2.88 -7.12
C SER A 350 -19.94 -3.49 -7.81
N ASP A 351 -21.09 -3.51 -7.13
CA ASP A 351 -22.32 -4.12 -7.64
C ASP A 351 -22.97 -3.34 -8.78
N ARG A 352 -22.91 -1.99 -8.77
CA ARG A 352 -23.46 -1.17 -9.87
C ARG A 352 -22.78 -1.41 -11.22
N ARG A 353 -21.50 -1.81 -11.24
CA ARG A 353 -20.76 -2.16 -12.48
C ARG A 353 -20.97 -3.62 -12.91
N ALA A 354 -21.41 -4.48 -11.99
CA ALA A 354 -21.73 -5.88 -12.26
C ALA A 354 -23.20 -6.08 -12.69
N GLN A 355 -24.09 -5.16 -12.33
CA GLN A 355 -25.43 -5.12 -12.93
C GLN A 355 -25.29 -4.81 -14.42
N THR A 356 -25.44 -5.83 -15.26
CA THR A 356 -25.98 -5.66 -16.61
C THR A 356 -27.14 -4.68 -16.50
N ASP A 357 -26.99 -3.54 -17.16
CA ASP A 357 -27.95 -2.44 -17.19
C ASP A 357 -29.34 -3.01 -17.53
N ARG A 358 -30.13 -3.34 -16.49
CA ARG A 358 -31.41 -4.03 -16.64
C ARG A 358 -32.40 -3.20 -17.46
N ARG A 359 -32.16 -1.89 -17.55
CA ARG A 359 -32.92 -0.97 -18.41
C ARG A 359 -32.72 -1.29 -19.90
N LYS A 360 -31.55 -1.80 -20.31
CA LYS A 360 -31.30 -2.20 -21.71
C LYS A 360 -31.84 -3.58 -22.08
N ALA A 361 -32.00 -4.47 -21.09
CA ALA A 361 -32.52 -5.82 -21.32
C ALA A 361 -34.06 -5.85 -21.40
N ASN A 362 -34.74 -4.90 -20.78
CA ASN A 362 -36.20 -4.85 -20.71
C ASN A 362 -36.82 -3.68 -21.50
N ASP A 363 -36.03 -2.90 -22.24
CA ASP A 363 -36.56 -1.87 -23.14
C ASP A 363 -36.78 -2.48 -24.54
N PRO A 364 -38.04 -2.74 -24.95
CA PRO A 364 -38.35 -3.30 -26.27
C PRO A 364 -37.97 -2.38 -27.44
N ASN A 365 -37.62 -1.11 -27.17
CA ASN A 365 -37.22 -0.12 -28.18
C ASN A 365 -35.71 0.20 -28.18
N TYR A 366 -34.89 -0.51 -27.40
CA TYR A 366 -33.45 -0.23 -27.37
C TYR A 366 -32.74 -0.62 -28.69
N ARG A 367 -32.45 0.37 -29.54
CA ARG A 367 -31.65 0.23 -30.78
C ARG A 367 -30.20 0.70 -30.60
N GLY A 368 -29.56 0.36 -29.49
CA GLY A 368 -28.13 0.63 -29.30
C GLY A 368 -27.26 -0.30 -30.16
N PRO A 369 -26.04 0.11 -30.55
CA PRO A 369 -25.12 -0.76 -31.28
C PRO A 369 -24.83 -2.00 -30.45
N GLU A 370 -25.29 -3.15 -30.94
CA GLU A 370 -25.08 -4.46 -30.33
C GLU A 370 -23.59 -4.64 -30.05
N ARG A 371 -23.25 -4.96 -28.81
CA ARG A 371 -21.87 -5.30 -28.45
C ARG A 371 -21.47 -6.51 -29.28
N ARG A 372 -20.59 -6.30 -30.27
CA ARG A 372 -19.92 -7.36 -31.02
C ARG A 372 -19.40 -8.39 -30.03
N ARG A 373 -19.97 -9.59 -30.06
CA ARG A 373 -19.47 -10.73 -29.29
C ARG A 373 -18.07 -11.02 -29.78
N GLY A 374 -17.14 -11.28 -28.86
CA GLY A 374 -15.70 -11.40 -29.13
C GLY A 374 -15.25 -12.56 -30.03
N GLY A 375 -16.18 -13.23 -30.74
CA GLY A 375 -15.89 -14.31 -31.69
C GLY A 375 -15.55 -13.84 -33.11
N ASP A 376 -15.98 -12.65 -33.54
CA ASP A 376 -15.92 -12.26 -34.96
C ASP A 376 -14.59 -11.61 -35.42
N ARG A 377 -13.47 -11.87 -34.74
CA ARG A 377 -12.18 -11.24 -35.10
C ARG A 377 -11.34 -12.02 -36.12
N ARG A 378 -11.78 -13.14 -36.69
CA ARG A 378 -10.98 -13.88 -37.69
C ARG A 378 -11.77 -14.57 -38.79
N SER A 379 -12.07 -13.82 -39.85
CA SER A 379 -12.17 -14.20 -41.28
C SER A 379 -12.83 -13.00 -41.97
N GLU A 380 -12.34 -12.35 -43.02
CA GLU A 380 -11.72 -12.76 -44.28
C GLU A 380 -10.87 -11.57 -44.78
N LYS A 381 -9.63 -11.75 -45.27
CA LYS A 381 -9.29 -12.03 -46.68
C LYS A 381 -10.14 -11.28 -47.72
N GLY A 382 -9.61 -10.20 -48.28
CA GLY A 382 -10.08 -9.60 -49.54
C GLY A 382 -9.48 -8.22 -49.77
N ARG A 383 -8.31 -8.14 -50.41
CA ARG A 383 -8.17 -7.72 -51.83
C ARG A 383 -8.79 -6.37 -52.16
N ARG A 384 -7.93 -5.39 -52.46
CA ARG A 384 -8.00 -4.40 -53.55
C ARG A 384 -6.59 -3.75 -53.60
N SER A 385 -5.77 -4.11 -54.58
CA SER A 385 -5.68 -3.52 -55.94
C SER A 385 -5.24 -2.07 -55.89
#